data_AF-A0A528DBF8-F1
#
_entry.id   AF-A0A528DBF8-F1
#
_cell.length_a   1.000
_cell.length_b   1.000
_cell.length_c   1.000
_cell.angle_alpha   90.00
_cell.angle_beta   90.00
_cell.angle_gamma   90.00
#
_symmetry.space_group_name_H-M   'P 1'
#
loop_
_entity.id
_entity.type
_entity.pdbx_description
1 polymer ?
#
loop_
_entity_poly.entity_id
_entity_poly.type
_entity_poly.pdbx_seq_one_letter_code
_entity_poly.pdbx_strand_id
1 'polypeptide(L)'
;MHPLEGLLELAKLPRSTFYYRQKAASRPDRHAALKEAIKAIFDSHKGRYGYRRVTAQLRQLGQRVNHKTVQSLMAGMGLKSLVRPKKYRSYRGEAGRTAPDLLQRKFSADRANRKWVTDV
;
A
#
# COMPACT_ATOMS: atom_id res chain seq x y z
N MET A 1 45.94 10.28 -9.41
CA MET A 1 44.60 10.64 -9.92
C MET A 1 44.52 10.24 -11.38
N HIS A 2 43.57 9.39 -11.79
CA HIS A 2 43.41 9.04 -13.20
C HIS A 2 42.64 10.14 -13.94
N PRO A 3 42.99 10.47 -15.19
CA PRO A 3 42.27 11.44 -15.99
C PRO A 3 40.87 10.94 -16.34
N LEU A 4 39.87 11.84 -16.34
CA LEU A 4 38.46 11.51 -16.67
C LEU A 4 38.33 10.80 -18.02
N GLU A 5 39.19 11.16 -18.98
CA GLU A 5 39.24 10.57 -20.32
C GLU A 5 39.49 9.05 -20.26
N GLY A 6 40.49 8.62 -19.49
CA GLY A 6 40.80 7.19 -19.31
C GLY A 6 39.72 6.43 -18.54
N LEU A 7 39.03 7.09 -17.60
CA LEU A 7 37.88 6.50 -16.90
C LEU A 7 36.68 6.29 -17.83
N LEU A 8 36.43 7.24 -18.73
CA LEU A 8 35.35 7.15 -19.72
C LEU A 8 35.64 6.09 -20.78
N GLU A 9 36.90 5.95 -21.18
CA GLU A 9 37.34 4.91 -22.12
C GLU A 9 37.17 3.50 -21.53
N LEU A 10 37.62 3.30 -20.28
CA LEU A 10 37.40 2.05 -19.55
C LEU A 10 35.90 1.72 -19.40
N ALA A 11 35.08 2.74 -19.12
CA ALA A 11 33.63 2.60 -18.98
C ALA A 11 32.88 2.54 -20.32
N LYS A 12 33.58 2.67 -21.47
CA LYS A 12 33.00 2.75 -22.82
C LYS A 12 31.87 3.79 -22.93
N LEU A 13 32.06 4.95 -22.31
CA LEU A 13 31.05 6.01 -22.24
C LEU A 13 31.50 7.26 -23.01
N PRO A 14 30.72 7.77 -23.98
CA PRO A 14 31.04 9.02 -24.66
C PRO A 14 31.09 10.21 -23.69
N ARG A 15 32.05 11.11 -23.91
CA ARG A 15 32.27 12.31 -23.08
C ARG A 15 31.04 13.22 -23.04
N SER A 16 30.34 13.38 -24.17
CA SER A 16 29.07 14.12 -24.25
C SER A 16 27.96 13.51 -23.39
N THR A 17 27.83 12.17 -23.41
CA THR A 17 26.86 11.43 -22.60
C THR A 17 27.14 11.59 -21.11
N PHE A 18 28.42 11.58 -20.70
CA PHE A 18 28.81 11.81 -19.30
C PHE A 18 28.35 13.19 -18.82
N TYR A 19 28.72 14.27 -19.52
CA TYR A 19 28.33 15.62 -19.13
C TYR A 19 26.83 15.87 -19.24
N TYR A 20 26.14 15.25 -20.21
CA TYR A 20 24.68 15.29 -20.28
C TYR A 20 24.05 14.66 -19.04
N ARG A 21 24.50 13.47 -18.64
CA ARG A 21 24.01 12.77 -17.44
C ARG A 21 24.36 13.52 -16.16
N GLN A 22 25.57 14.09 -16.08
CA GLN A 22 25.99 14.92 -14.95
C GLN A 22 25.09 16.15 -14.81
N LYS A 23 24.83 16.85 -15.92
CA LYS A 23 23.93 18.02 -15.96
C LYS A 23 22.47 17.64 -15.65
N ALA A 24 22.04 16.45 -16.05
CA ALA A 24 20.71 15.94 -15.70
C ALA A 24 20.61 15.58 -14.22
N ALA A 25 21.66 14.99 -13.64
CA ALA A 25 21.74 14.63 -12.22
C ALA A 25 21.84 15.87 -11.31
N SER A 26 22.44 16.96 -11.79
CA SER A 26 22.51 18.23 -11.05
C SER A 26 21.21 19.05 -11.12
N ARG A 27 20.16 18.55 -11.79
CA ARG A 27 18.87 19.27 -11.82
C ARG A 27 18.21 19.20 -10.43
N PRO A 28 17.67 20.32 -9.93
CA PRO A 28 16.96 20.32 -8.66
C PRO A 28 15.73 19.41 -8.77
N ASP A 29 15.46 18.67 -7.68
CA ASP A 29 14.28 17.83 -7.59
C ASP A 29 13.03 18.71 -7.58
N ARG A 30 12.28 18.69 -8.70
CA ARG A 30 11.02 19.42 -8.87
C ARG A 30 10.00 19.10 -7.76
N HIS A 31 10.10 17.92 -7.15
CA HIS A 31 9.19 17.47 -6.11
C HIS A 31 9.77 17.61 -4.70
N ALA A 32 10.93 18.26 -4.50
CA ALA A 32 11.56 18.41 -3.19
C ALA A 32 10.59 18.95 -2.12
N ALA A 33 9.93 20.08 -2.39
CA ALA A 33 8.97 20.68 -1.46
C ALA A 33 7.77 19.75 -1.18
N LEU A 34 7.31 19.01 -2.20
CA LEU A 34 6.20 18.07 -2.04
C LEU A 34 6.62 16.84 -1.22
N LYS A 35 7.85 16.35 -1.40
CA LYS A 35 8.42 15.24 -0.60
C LYS A 35 8.51 15.63 0.87
N GLU A 36 8.98 16.83 1.18
CA GLU A 36 9.02 17.35 2.56
C GLU A 36 7.61 17.45 3.17
N ALA A 37 6.64 17.99 2.43
CA ALA A 37 5.25 18.06 2.90
C ALA A 37 4.65 16.66 3.15
N ILE A 38 4.90 15.70 2.25
CA ILE A 38 4.49 14.29 2.42
C ILE A 38 5.11 13.70 3.68
N LYS A 39 6.40 13.92 3.90
CA LYS A 39 7.14 13.40 5.06
C LYS A 39 6.60 14.00 6.37
N ALA A 40 6.40 15.32 6.43
CA ALA A 40 5.82 15.98 7.59
C ALA A 40 4.42 15.45 7.95
N ILE A 41 3.56 15.22 6.94
CA ILE A 41 2.24 14.62 7.16
C ILE A 41 2.38 13.16 7.63
N PHE A 42 3.30 12.40 7.07
CA PHE A 42 3.52 11.01 7.46
C PHE A 42 4.00 10.90 8.92
N ASP A 43 4.98 11.73 9.30
CA ASP A 43 5.60 11.74 10.63
C ASP A 43 4.65 12.27 11.70
N SER A 44 3.91 13.34 11.43
CA SER A 44 2.87 13.85 12.35
C SER A 44 1.81 12.80 12.68
N HIS A 45 1.50 11.91 11.73
CA HIS A 45 0.55 10.81 11.92
C HIS A 45 1.21 9.51 12.40
N LYS A 46 2.51 9.55 12.76
CA LYS A 46 3.32 8.42 13.25
C LYS A 46 3.32 7.24 12.27
N GLY A 47 3.39 7.53 10.97
CA GLY A 47 3.44 6.53 9.91
C GLY A 47 2.14 5.77 9.65
N ARG A 48 1.01 6.18 10.24
CA ARG A 48 -0.29 5.52 10.03
C ARG A 48 -0.96 5.86 8.70
N TYR A 49 -0.52 6.93 8.06
CA TYR A 49 -1.14 7.44 6.84
C TYR A 49 -0.43 6.88 5.62
N GLY A 50 -1.16 6.13 4.80
CA GLY A 50 -0.74 5.79 3.43
C GLY A 50 -1.06 6.90 2.43
N TYR A 51 -0.64 6.72 1.18
CA TYR A 51 -0.76 7.74 0.13
C TYR A 51 -2.16 8.33 -0.04
N ARG A 52 -3.22 7.54 0.16
CA ARG A 52 -4.62 8.03 0.07
C ARG A 52 -4.92 9.11 1.11
N ARG A 53 -4.54 8.87 2.38
CA ARG A 53 -4.77 9.82 3.47
C ARG A 53 -3.83 11.02 3.39
N VAL A 54 -2.56 10.78 3.02
CA VAL A 54 -1.61 11.87 2.75
C VAL A 54 -2.13 12.78 1.62
N THR A 55 -2.63 12.20 0.52
CA THR A 55 -3.20 12.98 -0.59
C THR A 55 -4.41 13.81 -0.13
N ALA A 56 -5.29 13.24 0.70
CA ALA A 56 -6.43 13.96 1.25
C ALA A 56 -5.98 15.16 2.11
N GLN A 57 -4.98 14.96 2.98
CA GLN A 57 -4.42 16.02 3.82
C GLN A 57 -3.77 17.12 2.96
N LEU A 58 -2.99 16.76 1.94
CA LEU A 58 -2.39 17.73 1.01
C LEU A 58 -3.46 18.58 0.32
N ARG A 59 -4.58 17.97 -0.09
CA ARG A 59 -5.70 18.70 -0.70
C ARG A 59 -6.39 19.64 0.29
N GLN A 60 -6.53 19.24 1.56
CA GLN A 60 -7.05 20.11 2.61
C GLN A 60 -6.14 21.32 2.86
N LEU A 61 -4.83 21.15 2.69
CA LEU A 61 -3.84 22.24 2.74
C LEU A 61 -3.77 23.06 1.43
N GLY A 62 -4.73 22.89 0.52
CA GLY A 62 -4.80 23.62 -0.75
C GLY A 62 -3.92 23.07 -1.88
N GLN A 63 -3.14 22.01 -1.64
CA GLN A 63 -2.28 21.42 -2.67
C GLN A 63 -3.06 20.40 -3.52
N ARG A 64 -3.40 20.80 -4.74
CA ARG A 64 -4.05 19.93 -5.73
C ARG A 64 -3.05 19.01 -6.42
N VAL A 65 -2.69 17.91 -5.75
CA VAL A 65 -1.79 16.88 -6.29
C VAL A 65 -2.57 15.61 -6.65
N ASN A 66 -2.13 14.95 -7.73
CA ASN A 66 -2.65 13.64 -8.13
C ASN A 66 -2.18 12.56 -7.14
N HIS A 67 -3.10 11.70 -6.70
CA HIS A 67 -2.80 10.60 -5.79
C HIS A 67 -1.72 9.65 -6.31
N LYS A 68 -1.60 9.46 -7.64
CA LYS A 68 -0.55 8.64 -8.26
C LYS A 68 0.85 9.23 -8.04
N THR A 69 0.98 10.55 -8.11
CA THR A 69 2.24 11.25 -7.85
C THR A 69 2.64 11.10 -6.39
N VAL A 70 1.70 11.29 -5.46
CA VAL A 70 1.95 11.07 -4.02
C VAL A 70 2.36 9.63 -3.76
N GLN A 71 1.67 8.66 -4.37
CA GLN A 71 2.00 7.24 -4.23
C GLN A 71 3.42 6.92 -4.73
N SER A 72 3.79 7.42 -5.91
CA SER A 72 5.12 7.21 -6.48
C SER A 72 6.22 7.84 -5.63
N LEU A 73 6.01 9.07 -5.15
CA LEU A 73 6.98 9.76 -4.28
C LEU A 73 7.13 9.05 -2.93
N MET A 74 6.03 8.64 -2.30
CA MET A 74 6.10 7.85 -1.06
C MET A 74 6.84 6.53 -1.27
N ALA A 75 6.58 5.83 -2.38
CA ALA A 75 7.30 4.60 -2.71
C ALA A 75 8.80 4.84 -2.90
N GLY A 76 9.18 5.89 -3.63
CA GLY A 76 10.58 6.28 -3.83
C GLY A 76 11.30 6.70 -2.54
N MET A 77 10.58 7.17 -1.53
CA MET A 77 11.10 7.48 -0.20
C MET A 77 11.00 6.31 0.80
N GLY A 78 10.45 5.16 0.38
CA GLY A 78 10.24 4.02 1.27
C GLY A 78 9.12 4.21 2.33
N LEU A 79 8.31 5.26 2.21
CA LEU A 79 7.23 5.56 3.15
C LEU A 79 6.02 4.64 2.89
N LYS A 80 5.73 3.77 3.86
CA LYS A 80 4.57 2.86 3.82
C LYS A 80 3.76 3.01 5.10
N SER A 81 2.43 2.91 4.95
CA SER A 81 1.54 2.88 6.11
C SER A 81 1.88 1.69 7.01
N LEU A 82 2.20 1.97 8.28
CA LEU A 82 2.46 0.95 9.29
C LEU A 82 1.19 0.19 9.68
N VAL A 83 0.02 0.81 9.49
CA VAL A 83 -1.26 0.18 9.78
C VAL A 83 -1.59 -0.84 8.71
N ARG A 84 -1.67 -2.12 9.10
CA ARG A 84 -2.19 -3.19 8.25
C ARG A 84 -3.72 -3.07 8.15
N PRO A 85 -4.30 -3.05 6.94
CA PRO A 85 -5.75 -3.11 6.79
C PRO A 85 -6.30 -4.37 7.44
N LYS A 86 -7.27 -4.22 8.35
CA LYS A 86 -8.01 -5.37 8.89
C LYS A 86 -8.86 -5.95 7.77
N LYS A 87 -8.59 -7.20 7.39
CA LYS A 87 -9.46 -7.93 6.46
C LYS A 87 -10.76 -8.30 7.18
N TYR A 88 -11.91 -8.00 6.58
CA TYR A 88 -13.20 -8.42 7.09
C TYR A 88 -13.26 -9.96 7.18
N ARG A 89 -13.87 -10.47 8.26
CA ARG A 89 -14.15 -11.89 8.47
C ARG A 89 -15.61 -11.99 8.90
N SER A 90 -16.47 -12.56 8.05
CA SER A 90 -17.88 -12.83 8.35
C SER A 90 -18.02 -13.90 9.44
N TYR A 91 -17.17 -14.92 9.37
CA TYR A 91 -17.08 -15.96 10.38
C TYR A 91 -16.29 -15.47 11.60
N ARG A 92 -16.96 -15.39 12.76
CA ARG A 92 -16.38 -14.95 14.05
C ARG A 92 -15.78 -16.09 14.88
N GLY A 93 -15.64 -17.30 14.30
CA GLY A 93 -15.38 -18.53 15.05
C GLY A 93 -16.69 -19.28 15.34
N GLU A 94 -16.63 -20.38 16.09
CA GLU A 94 -17.81 -21.05 16.65
C GLU A 94 -18.45 -20.15 17.71
N ALA A 95 -19.32 -19.24 17.26
CA ALA A 95 -20.19 -18.49 18.13
C ALA A 95 -21.48 -19.29 18.32
N GLY A 96 -21.51 -20.14 19.35
CA GLY A 96 -22.68 -20.94 19.73
C GLY A 96 -22.33 -22.42 19.95
N ARG A 97 -23.15 -23.12 20.73
CA ARG A 97 -23.11 -24.58 20.81
C ARG A 97 -23.80 -25.13 19.57
N THR A 98 -23.06 -25.81 18.70
CA THR A 98 -23.66 -26.59 17.61
C THR A 98 -24.63 -27.59 18.23
N ALA A 99 -25.92 -27.49 17.87
CA ALA A 99 -26.90 -28.47 18.31
C ALA A 99 -26.48 -29.85 17.75
N PRO A 100 -26.56 -30.92 18.55
CA PRO A 100 -26.20 -32.25 18.06
C PRO A 100 -27.08 -32.62 16.86
N ASP A 101 -26.49 -33.21 15.82
CA ASP A 101 -27.24 -33.77 14.68
C ASP A 101 -28.00 -35.02 15.14
N LEU A 102 -29.22 -34.79 15.63
CA LEU A 102 -30.12 -35.85 16.09
C LEU A 102 -30.69 -36.68 14.93
N LEU A 103 -30.62 -36.17 13.70
CA LEU A 103 -31.18 -36.83 12.52
C LEU A 103 -30.19 -37.79 11.87
N GLN A 104 -28.89 -37.49 11.91
CA GLN A 104 -27.83 -38.30 11.28
C GLN A 104 -28.19 -38.65 9.82
N ARG A 105 -28.76 -37.70 9.08
CA ARG A 105 -29.28 -37.88 7.71
C ARG A 105 -30.40 -38.92 7.54
N LYS A 106 -31.09 -39.34 8.61
CA LYS A 106 -32.26 -40.23 8.55
C LYS A 106 -33.53 -39.40 8.36
N PHE A 107 -33.90 -39.11 7.12
CA PHE A 107 -35.07 -38.27 6.81
C PHE A 107 -36.40 -39.04 6.78
N SER A 108 -36.38 -40.38 6.67
CA SER A 108 -37.60 -41.21 6.67
C SER A 108 -38.25 -41.26 8.06
N ALA A 109 -39.59 -41.22 8.12
CA ALA A 109 -40.38 -41.31 9.36
C ALA A 109 -41.65 -42.14 9.15
N ASP A 110 -42.03 -42.95 10.14
CA ASP A 110 -43.19 -43.86 10.05
C ASP A 110 -44.55 -43.13 10.11
N ARG A 111 -44.57 -41.90 10.64
CA ARG A 111 -45.76 -41.05 10.77
C ARG A 111 -45.38 -39.56 10.63
N ALA A 112 -46.35 -38.74 10.23
CA ALA A 112 -46.20 -37.29 10.17
C ALA A 112 -45.81 -36.70 11.55
N ASN A 113 -45.15 -35.54 11.55
CA ASN A 113 -44.75 -34.77 12.75
C ASN A 113 -43.77 -35.46 13.71
N ARG A 114 -43.08 -36.52 13.28
CA ARG A 114 -42.03 -37.20 14.05
C ARG A 114 -40.65 -36.54 13.93
N LYS A 115 -40.39 -35.83 12.83
CA LYS A 115 -39.12 -35.19 12.51
C LYS A 115 -39.42 -33.79 11.96
N TRP A 116 -38.82 -32.77 12.58
CA TRP A 116 -38.96 -31.38 12.19
C TRP A 116 -37.57 -30.83 11.94
N VAL A 117 -37.36 -30.27 10.75
CA VAL A 117 -36.08 -29.70 10.33
C VAL A 117 -36.31 -28.26 9.93
N THR A 118 -35.42 -27.39 10.37
CA THR A 118 -35.37 -25.98 9.99
C THR A 118 -33.97 -25.68 9.47
N ASP A 119 -33.89 -24.97 8.36
CA ASP A 119 -32.63 -24.39 7.89
C ASP A 119 -32.20 -23.25 8.83
N VAL A 120 -30.89 -23.09 9.09
CA VAL A 120 -30.32 -22.09 10.02
C VAL A 120 -29.43 -21.11 9.26
#